data_AF-A0A2R9SSG7-F1
#
_entry.id   AF-A0A2R9SSG7-F1
#
_cell.length_a   1.000
_cell.length_b   1.000
_cell.length_c   1.000
_cell.angle_alpha   90.00
_cell.angle_beta   90.00
_cell.angle_gamma   90.00
#
_symmetry.space_group_name_H-M   'P 1'
#
loop_
_entity.id
_entity.type
_entity.pdbx_description
1 polymer ?
#
loop_
_entity_poly.entity_id
_entity_poly.type
_entity_poly.pdbx_seq_one_letter_code
_entity_poly.pdbx_strand_id
1 'polypeptide(L)'
;MGCGDSVFLTDPITGQGCNTASYAAEQIYETLVTNKEAAWDEAVSAAYWNRVKAYIVAVTEWTNAMTQPLPEHIAGLLMKAAADQQTADEIAAWFEDPIKAREAFIGNSINPR
;
A
#
# COMPACT_ATOMS: atom_id res chain seq x y z
N MET A 1 6.29 17.34 -7.86
CA MET A 1 6.45 15.91 -7.50
C MET A 1 7.17 15.77 -6.18
N GLY A 2 6.93 14.68 -5.43
CA GLY A 2 7.70 14.35 -4.23
C GLY A 2 7.66 12.84 -3.92
N CYS A 3 8.48 12.41 -2.96
CA CYS A 3 8.81 11.00 -2.73
C CYS A 3 9.11 10.71 -1.26
N GLY A 4 8.80 9.49 -0.81
CA GLY A 4 9.11 9.00 0.53
C GLY A 4 8.52 9.89 1.62
N ASP A 5 9.21 9.98 2.76
CA ASP A 5 8.73 10.65 3.97
C ASP A 5 8.44 12.15 3.80
N SER A 6 8.95 12.77 2.74
CA SER A 6 8.61 14.16 2.41
C SER A 6 7.15 14.35 1.96
N VAL A 7 6.46 13.27 1.57
CA VAL A 7 5.08 13.30 1.05
C VAL A 7 4.20 12.20 1.66
N PHE A 8 4.75 11.01 1.90
CA PHE A 8 4.01 9.84 2.38
C PHE A 8 4.48 9.51 3.79
N LEU A 9 3.67 9.89 4.79
CA LEU A 9 3.93 9.58 6.20
C LEU A 9 2.93 8.53 6.66
N THR A 10 3.45 7.41 7.16
CA THR A 10 2.65 6.29 7.67
C THR A 10 3.21 5.84 9.01
N ASP A 11 2.35 5.37 9.90
CA ASP A 11 2.77 4.76 11.17
C ASP A 11 3.68 3.53 10.89
N PRO A 12 4.76 3.30 11.67
CA PRO A 12 5.67 2.18 11.43
C PRO A 12 5.07 0.78 11.69
N ILE A 13 3.84 0.66 12.21
CA ILE A 13 3.22 -0.63 12.61
C ILE A 13 3.18 -1.71 11.51
N THR A 14 3.11 -1.32 10.23
CA THR A 14 3.15 -2.26 9.08
C THR A 14 4.54 -2.39 8.44
N GLY A 15 5.52 -1.59 8.88
CA GLY A 15 6.89 -1.61 8.36
C GLY A 15 7.05 -1.12 6.91
N GLN A 16 6.05 -0.44 6.34
CA GLN A 16 6.01 -0.17 4.90
C GLN A 16 6.76 1.08 4.41
N GLY A 17 7.31 1.92 5.31
CA GLY A 17 7.92 3.20 4.94
C GLY A 17 9.04 3.07 3.89
N CYS A 18 10.06 2.26 4.17
CA CYS A 18 11.20 2.09 3.24
C CYS A 18 10.80 1.42 1.92
N ASN A 19 9.92 0.42 1.95
CA ASN A 19 9.41 -0.24 0.73
C ASN A 19 8.65 0.76 -0.14
N THR A 20 7.82 1.59 0.49
CA THR A 20 7.05 2.64 -0.18
C THR A 20 7.95 3.70 -0.79
N ALA A 21 9.00 4.12 -0.08
CA ALA A 21 9.99 5.07 -0.58
C ALA A 21 10.76 4.49 -1.78
N SER A 22 11.18 3.23 -1.71
CA SER A 22 11.88 2.54 -2.81
C SER A 22 10.99 2.40 -4.04
N TYR A 23 9.74 1.96 -3.86
CA TYR A 23 8.75 1.88 -4.93
C TYR A 23 8.49 3.25 -5.57
N ALA A 24 8.26 4.29 -4.76
CA ALA A 24 8.03 5.65 -5.26
C ALA A 24 9.24 6.18 -6.07
N ALA A 25 10.47 5.89 -5.64
CA ALA A 25 11.68 6.27 -6.36
C ALA A 25 11.78 5.59 -7.73
N GLU A 26 11.49 4.29 -7.82
CA GLU A 26 11.41 3.55 -9.09
C GLU A 26 10.34 4.15 -10.01
N GLN A 27 9.15 4.45 -9.47
CA GLN A 27 8.07 5.02 -10.28
C GLN A 27 8.35 6.46 -10.75
N ILE A 28 9.13 7.24 -9.99
CA ILE A 28 9.66 8.51 -10.48
C ILE A 28 10.59 8.27 -11.67
N TYR A 29 11.56 7.37 -11.54
CA TYR A 29 12.48 7.04 -12.63
C TYR A 29 11.73 6.63 -13.90
N GLU A 30 10.79 5.69 -13.80
CA GLU A 30 9.99 5.22 -14.92
C GLU A 30 9.14 6.34 -15.55
N THR A 31 8.59 7.23 -14.73
CA THR A 31 7.81 8.38 -15.22
C THR A 31 8.70 9.35 -16.00
N LEU A 32 9.88 9.67 -15.47
CA LEU A 32 10.82 10.59 -16.10
C LEU A 32 11.36 10.02 -17.41
N VAL A 33 11.69 8.72 -17.46
CA VAL A 33 12.16 8.06 -18.69
C VAL A 33 11.06 8.04 -19.76
N THR A 34 9.82 7.74 -19.37
CA THR A 34 8.67 7.76 -20.29
C THR A 34 8.42 9.17 -20.87
N ASN A 35 8.68 10.21 -20.07
CA ASN A 35 8.43 11.62 -20.43
C ASN A 35 9.72 12.40 -20.68
N LYS A 36 10.79 11.74 -21.13
CA LYS A 36 12.15 12.32 -21.19
C LYS A 36 12.28 13.60 -22.03
N GLU A 37 11.43 13.77 -23.04
CA GLU A 37 11.40 14.96 -23.92
C GLU A 37 10.41 16.04 -23.44
N ALA A 38 9.59 15.74 -22.43
CA ALA A 38 8.59 16.66 -21.90
C ALA A 38 9.21 17.63 -20.88
N ALA A 39 8.61 18.80 -20.72
CA ALA A 39 8.91 19.66 -19.59
C ALA A 39 8.50 18.97 -18.28
N TRP A 40 9.32 19.11 -17.23
CA TRP A 40 9.04 18.51 -15.93
C TRP A 40 8.07 19.38 -15.14
N ASP A 41 6.79 19.29 -15.51
CA ASP A 41 5.72 20.15 -15.03
C ASP A 41 4.63 19.37 -14.27
N GLU A 42 3.47 20.00 -14.12
CA GLU A 42 2.31 19.40 -13.47
C GLU A 42 1.79 18.16 -14.22
N ALA A 43 1.89 18.11 -15.55
CA ALA A 43 1.42 16.97 -16.32
C ALA A 43 2.29 15.73 -16.06
N VAL A 44 3.62 15.89 -16.02
CA VAL A 44 4.54 14.81 -15.61
C VAL A 44 4.30 14.40 -14.16
N SER A 45 4.01 15.39 -13.29
CA SER A 45 3.66 15.12 -11.89
C SER A 45 2.38 14.30 -11.74
N ALA A 46 1.35 14.61 -12.52
CA ALA A 46 0.09 13.88 -12.55
C ALA A 46 0.27 12.46 -13.11
N ALA A 47 1.12 12.29 -14.13
CA ALA A 47 1.48 10.98 -14.67
C ALA A 47 2.15 10.08 -13.61
N TYR A 48 3.10 10.63 -12.84
CA TYR A 48 3.70 9.93 -11.70
C TYR A 48 2.64 9.56 -10.66
N TRP A 49 1.81 10.52 -10.24
CA TRP A 49 0.78 10.27 -9.24
C TRP A 49 -0.19 9.17 -9.65
N ASN A 50 -0.63 9.17 -10.92
CA ASN A 50 -1.53 8.14 -11.44
C ASN A 50 -0.92 6.73 -11.36
N ARG A 51 0.41 6.58 -11.48
CA ARG A 51 1.09 5.29 -11.33
C ARG A 51 1.11 4.82 -9.87
N VAL A 52 1.45 5.71 -8.94
CA VAL A 52 1.69 5.33 -7.55
C VAL A 52 0.46 5.35 -6.65
N LYS A 53 -0.59 6.10 -7.02
CA LYS A 53 -1.73 6.39 -6.14
C LYS A 53 -2.34 5.14 -5.52
N ALA A 54 -2.58 4.09 -6.31
CA ALA A 54 -3.20 2.87 -5.81
C ALA A 54 -2.36 2.20 -4.71
N TYR A 55 -1.04 2.09 -4.92
CA TYR A 55 -0.12 1.51 -3.95
C TYR A 55 -0.02 2.36 -2.68
N ILE A 56 0.17 3.68 -2.83
CA ILE A 56 0.29 4.61 -1.69
C ILE A 56 -0.98 4.60 -0.83
N VAL A 57 -2.16 4.64 -1.47
CA VAL A 57 -3.45 4.56 -0.78
C VAL A 57 -3.57 3.23 -0.04
N ALA A 58 -3.17 2.12 -0.66
CA ALA A 58 -3.21 0.80 -0.03
C ALA A 58 -2.31 0.70 1.21
N VAL A 59 -1.08 1.17 1.13
CA VAL A 59 -0.18 1.23 2.29
C VAL A 59 -0.79 2.10 3.40
N THR A 60 -1.27 3.29 3.06
CA THR A 60 -1.78 4.26 4.04
C THR A 60 -3.05 3.75 4.72
N GLU A 61 -4.01 3.25 3.95
CA GLU A 61 -5.29 2.76 4.48
C GLU A 61 -5.10 1.49 5.33
N TRP A 62 -4.27 0.54 4.87
CA TRP A 62 -3.96 -0.64 5.66
C TRP A 62 -3.27 -0.28 6.97
N THR A 63 -2.26 0.60 6.90
CA THR A 63 -1.53 1.04 8.09
C THR A 63 -2.45 1.74 9.09
N ASN A 64 -3.29 2.65 8.61
CA ASN A 64 -4.28 3.32 9.46
C ASN A 64 -5.25 2.32 10.09
N ALA A 65 -5.73 1.33 9.34
CA ALA A 65 -6.61 0.30 9.87
C ALA A 65 -5.93 -0.54 10.98
N MET A 66 -4.63 -0.83 10.84
CA MET A 66 -3.84 -1.54 11.86
C MET A 66 -3.66 -0.75 13.17
N THR A 67 -3.81 0.58 13.16
CA THR A 67 -3.75 1.42 14.38
C THR A 67 -5.06 1.44 15.17
N GLN A 68 -6.13 0.88 14.62
CA GLN A 68 -7.45 0.81 15.23
C GLN A 68 -7.73 -0.61 15.74
N PRO A 69 -8.78 -0.84 16.54
CA PRO A 69 -9.23 -2.18 16.84
C PRO A 69 -9.43 -3.00 15.56
N LEU A 70 -8.83 -4.19 15.50
CA LEU A 70 -8.88 -5.03 14.30
C LEU A 70 -10.32 -5.44 13.99
N PRO A 71 -10.75 -5.39 12.71
CA PRO A 71 -12.02 -5.97 12.29
C PRO A 71 -12.12 -7.44 12.68
N GLU A 72 -13.32 -7.91 13.02
CA GLU A 72 -13.53 -9.29 13.51
C GLU A 72 -13.03 -10.34 12.50
N HIS A 73 -13.24 -10.11 11.20
CA HIS A 73 -12.77 -11.03 10.16
C HIS A 73 -11.24 -11.09 10.06
N ILE A 74 -10.54 -9.97 10.31
CA ILE A 74 -9.08 -9.93 10.35
C ILE A 74 -8.55 -10.62 11.60
N ALA A 75 -9.14 -10.36 12.76
CA ALA A 75 -8.78 -11.03 14.00
C ALA A 75 -8.96 -12.55 13.87
N GLY A 76 -10.06 -12.99 13.26
CA GLY A 76 -10.31 -14.39 12.93
C GLY A 76 -9.27 -15.00 11.99
N LEU A 77 -8.85 -14.27 10.95
CA LEU A 77 -7.79 -14.71 10.04
C LEU A 77 -6.44 -14.87 10.76
N LEU A 78 -6.06 -13.91 11.60
CA LEU A 78 -4.82 -13.99 12.38
C LEU A 78 -4.84 -15.15 13.37
N MET A 79 -5.97 -15.42 14.02
CA MET A 79 -6.14 -16.60 14.88
C MET A 79 -6.03 -17.91 14.10
N LYS A 80 -6.63 -17.99 12.90
CA LYS A 80 -6.54 -19.16 12.03
C LYS A 80 -5.10 -19.42 11.56
N ALA A 81 -4.36 -18.36 11.22
CA ALA A 81 -2.98 -18.43 10.77
C ALA A 81 -2.05 -19.13 11.77
N ALA A 82 -2.36 -19.08 13.07
CA ALA A 82 -1.58 -19.76 14.10
C ALA A 82 -1.56 -21.29 13.96
N ALA A 83 -2.54 -21.88 13.26
CA ALA A 83 -2.66 -23.33 13.06
C ALA A 83 -2.73 -23.74 11.58
N ASP A 84 -2.69 -22.80 10.63
CA ASP A 84 -2.83 -23.05 9.19
C ASP A 84 -1.78 -22.26 8.41
N GLN A 85 -0.74 -22.96 7.95
CA GLN A 85 0.40 -22.36 7.24
C GLN A 85 -0.04 -21.63 5.98
N GLN A 86 -1.02 -22.16 5.24
CA GLN A 86 -1.50 -21.49 4.03
C GLN A 86 -2.08 -20.11 4.36
N THR A 87 -2.87 -20.01 5.42
CA THR A 87 -3.40 -18.71 5.88
C THR A 87 -2.28 -17.79 6.36
N ALA A 88 -1.26 -18.32 7.04
CA ALA A 88 -0.10 -17.52 7.45
C ALA A 88 0.67 -16.96 6.25
N ASP A 89 0.86 -17.76 5.20
CA ASP A 89 1.53 -17.34 3.96
C ASP A 89 0.71 -16.27 3.22
N GLU A 90 -0.63 -16.42 3.18
CA GLU A 90 -1.54 -15.42 2.60
C GLU A 90 -1.45 -14.07 3.34
N ILE A 91 -1.31 -14.09 4.67
CA ILE A 91 -1.12 -12.88 5.48
C ILE A 91 0.29 -12.30 5.27
N ALA A 92 1.33 -13.14 5.18
CA ALA A 92 2.69 -12.66 4.90
C ALA A 92 2.76 -11.95 3.54
N ALA A 93 2.03 -12.44 2.53
CA ALA A 93 1.93 -11.82 1.22
C ALA A 93 1.33 -10.40 1.23
N TRP A 94 0.63 -9.99 2.29
CA TRP A 94 0.16 -8.60 2.46
C TRP A 94 1.31 -7.60 2.59
N PHE A 95 2.44 -8.02 3.15
CA PHE A 95 3.61 -7.16 3.33
C PHE A 95 4.39 -6.95 2.03
N GLU A 96 4.29 -7.91 1.10
CA GLU A 96 4.83 -7.82 -0.26
C GLU A 96 3.90 -7.00 -1.16
N ASP A 97 2.58 -7.20 -1.03
CA ASP A 97 1.57 -6.51 -1.82
C ASP A 97 0.51 -5.84 -0.91
N PRO A 98 0.73 -4.56 -0.56
CA PRO A 98 -0.21 -3.80 0.26
C PRO A 98 -1.62 -3.67 -0.34
N ILE A 99 -1.80 -3.88 -1.65
CA ILE A 99 -3.13 -3.85 -2.27
C ILE A 99 -3.97 -5.01 -1.74
N LYS A 100 -3.38 -6.21 -1.61
CA LYS A 100 -4.05 -7.37 -1.00
C LYS A 100 -4.39 -7.10 0.47
N ALA A 101 -3.49 -6.43 1.19
CA ALA A 101 -3.73 -6.03 2.57
C ALA A 101 -4.95 -5.11 2.68
N ARG A 102 -5.00 -4.04 1.87
CA ARG A 102 -6.12 -3.11 1.81
C ARG A 102 -7.43 -3.82 1.45
N GLU A 103 -7.40 -4.73 0.48
CA GLU A 103 -8.57 -5.53 0.08
C GLU A 103 -9.06 -6.46 1.19
N ALA A 104 -8.16 -7.11 1.92
CA ALA A 104 -8.53 -7.95 3.06
C ALA A 104 -9.23 -7.13 4.16
N PHE A 105 -8.73 -5.94 4.46
CA PHE A 105 -9.29 -5.07 5.50
C PHE A 105 -10.60 -4.38 5.09
N ILE A 106 -10.68 -3.86 3.86
CA ILE A 106 -11.72 -2.90 3.42
C ILE A 106 -12.62 -3.49 2.32
N GLY A 107 -12.09 -4.38 1.49
CA GLY A 107 -12.82 -4.98 0.36
C GLY A 107 -14.06 -5.78 0.78
N ASN A 108 -14.06 -6.35 1.98
CA ASN A 108 -15.19 -7.09 2.54
C ASN A 108 -16.30 -6.20 3.16
N SER A 109 -16.14 -4.88 3.19
CA SER A 109 -17.17 -3.96 3.72
C SER A 109 -18.36 -3.74 2.76
N ILE A 110 -18.31 -4.28 1.53
CA ILE A 110 -19.43 -4.29 0.58
C ILE A 110 -20.06 -5.69 0.52
N ASN A 111 -20.58 -6.17 1.65
CA ASN A 111 -21.67 -7.15 1.65
C ASN A 111 -22.38 -7.15 3.00
N PRO A 112 -23.32 -6.22 3.25
CA PRO A 112 -24.29 -6.43 4.31
C PRO A 112 -25.22 -7.56 3.85
N ARG A 113 -25.26 -8.64 4.62
CA ARG A 113 -26.35 -9.63 4.52
C ARG A 113 -27.69 -8.96 4.77
#